data_AF-A0A016SET6-F1
#
_entry.id   AF-A0A016SET6-F1
#
_cell.length_a   1.000
_cell.length_b   1.000
_cell.length_c   1.000
_cell.angle_alpha   90.00
_cell.angle_beta   90.00
_cell.angle_gamma   90.00
#
_symmetry.space_group_name_H-M   'P 1'
#
loop_
_entity.id
_entity.type
_entity.pdbx_description
1 polymer ?
#
loop_
_entity_poly.entity_id
_entity_poly.type
_entity_poly.pdbx_seq_one_letter_code
_entity_poly.pdbx_strand_id
1 'polypeptide(L)'
;MLVAGIFAALIVGVLSTERSPDIEALPRGVPYNRAGLYKKSFEFVCFDGSKSIMYSQVNDDYCDCPDGSDEPGTSACPNGKFHCANKGHTSLDIPSSRVNDKICDCCDGSDEYSGVIECPNICDELGKSAREEKQRQAEIARKGFANRKVLAAEGQKLREEKIAGVAPLKDEREKLLPKKEELLQKKNTAVERETTLKDKHREAWMAVSAEKKKEKANKMFKEIDINGDGKITLDELKKIEYLDSDHDGSVSDDEAKVGE
;
A
#
# COMPACT_ATOMS: atom_id res chain seq x y z
N MET A 1 -108.50 13.16 -12.21
CA MET A 1 -108.20 13.51 -10.80
C MET A 1 -107.02 12.66 -10.34
N LEU A 2 -106.11 13.27 -9.58
CA LEU A 2 -104.71 12.86 -9.43
C LEU A 2 -104.50 11.47 -8.80
N VAL A 3 -103.47 10.79 -9.32
CA VAL A 3 -102.86 9.55 -8.81
C VAL A 3 -101.88 9.91 -7.68
N ALA A 4 -102.04 9.33 -6.50
CA ALA A 4 -101.09 9.49 -5.39
C ALA A 4 -100.34 8.17 -5.18
N GLY A 5 -99.10 8.10 -5.66
CA GLY A 5 -98.17 7.01 -5.42
C GLY A 5 -97.35 7.26 -4.15
N ILE A 6 -97.40 6.33 -3.19
CA ILE A 6 -96.62 6.38 -1.96
C ILE A 6 -95.24 5.76 -2.25
N PHE A 7 -94.21 6.59 -2.32
CA PHE A 7 -92.81 6.14 -2.36
C PHE A 7 -92.28 6.01 -0.92
N ALA A 8 -92.10 4.77 -0.47
CA ALA A 8 -91.40 4.49 0.79
C ALA A 8 -89.88 4.54 0.53
N ALA A 9 -89.22 5.59 1.00
CA ALA A 9 -87.77 5.70 0.97
C ALA A 9 -87.14 4.87 2.09
N LEU A 10 -86.49 3.77 1.73
CA LEU A 10 -85.65 2.97 2.63
C LEU A 10 -84.32 3.70 2.82
N ILE A 11 -84.16 4.37 3.96
CA ILE A 11 -82.88 4.98 4.37
C ILE A 11 -81.98 3.85 4.87
N VAL A 12 -81.07 3.39 4.01
CA VAL A 12 -79.97 2.51 4.44
C VAL A 12 -78.95 3.39 5.17
N GLY A 13 -78.96 3.33 6.51
CA GLY A 13 -77.93 3.95 7.32
C GLY A 13 -76.60 3.25 7.11
N VAL A 14 -75.67 3.91 6.40
CA VAL A 14 -74.27 3.46 6.33
C VAL A 14 -73.64 3.79 7.69
N LEU A 15 -73.52 2.79 8.56
CA LEU A 15 -72.64 2.87 9.72
C LEU A 15 -71.20 2.83 9.21
N SER A 16 -70.60 4.00 9.03
CA SER A 16 -69.14 4.13 8.91
C SER A 16 -68.53 3.77 10.25
N THR A 17 -68.10 2.52 10.42
CA THR A 17 -67.19 2.15 11.51
C THR A 17 -65.84 2.79 11.18
N GLU A 18 -65.50 3.88 11.87
CA GLU A 18 -64.15 4.45 11.83
C GLU A 18 -63.19 3.40 12.40
N ARG A 19 -62.45 2.73 11.50
CA ARG A 19 -61.40 1.80 11.87
C ARG A 19 -60.22 2.65 12.35
N SER A 20 -59.93 2.63 13.66
CA SER A 20 -58.73 3.26 14.19
C SER A 20 -57.50 2.67 13.47
N PRO A 21 -56.51 3.49 13.08
CA PRO A 21 -55.30 2.96 12.45
C PRO A 21 -54.61 1.98 13.41
N ASP A 22 -54.27 0.78 12.92
CA ASP A 22 -53.58 -0.27 13.69
C ASP A 22 -52.15 0.13 14.15
N ILE A 23 -51.67 1.29 13.72
CA ILE A 23 -50.33 1.82 14.05
C ILE A 23 -50.51 3.01 14.99
N GLU A 24 -50.22 2.81 16.27
CA GLU A 24 -50.13 3.89 17.24
C GLU A 24 -49.10 4.93 16.77
N ALA A 25 -49.50 6.21 16.81
CA ALA A 25 -48.59 7.30 16.46
C ALA A 25 -47.41 7.31 17.44
N LEU A 26 -46.20 7.20 16.89
CA LEU A 26 -44.97 7.17 17.65
C LEU A 26 -44.66 8.56 18.22
N PRO A 27 -44.06 8.66 19.43
CA PRO A 27 -43.61 9.95 19.93
C PRO A 27 -42.63 10.63 18.96
N ARG A 28 -42.66 11.96 18.96
CA ARG A 28 -41.79 12.79 18.11
C ARG A 28 -40.32 12.47 18.42
N GLY A 29 -39.49 12.50 17.39
CA GLY A 29 -38.04 12.30 17.50
C GLY A 29 -37.60 10.87 17.77
N VAL A 30 -38.52 9.89 17.74
CA VAL A 30 -38.21 8.47 17.89
C VAL A 30 -38.06 7.81 16.50
N PRO A 31 -36.98 7.05 16.24
CA PRO A 31 -36.83 6.28 15.01
C PRO A 31 -37.73 5.03 15.00
N TYR A 32 -38.17 4.61 13.81
CA TYR A 32 -39.09 3.48 13.66
C TYR A 32 -38.58 2.17 14.27
N ASN A 33 -37.27 1.92 14.25
CA ASN A 33 -36.64 0.75 14.86
C ASN A 33 -36.69 0.73 16.40
N ARG A 34 -36.95 1.87 17.05
CA ARG A 34 -37.13 2.00 18.51
C ARG A 34 -38.59 2.11 18.93
N ALA A 35 -39.53 1.93 17.99
CA ALA A 35 -40.95 2.11 18.27
C ALA A 35 -41.47 1.26 19.44
N GLY A 36 -40.97 0.03 19.57
CA GLY A 36 -41.37 -0.87 20.65
C GLY A 36 -40.97 -0.40 22.06
N LEU A 37 -39.96 0.47 22.18
CA LEU A 37 -39.49 1.00 23.47
C LEU A 37 -40.38 2.12 24.01
N TYR A 38 -41.12 2.79 23.13
CA TYR A 38 -41.97 3.94 23.45
C TYR A 38 -43.47 3.59 23.38
N LYS A 39 -43.82 2.32 23.56
CA LYS A 39 -45.22 1.90 23.58
C LYS A 39 -45.97 2.60 24.72
N LYS A 40 -47.16 3.11 24.45
CA LYS A 40 -47.98 3.80 25.46
C LYS A 40 -48.30 2.85 26.61
N SER A 41 -47.86 3.22 27.80
CA SER A 41 -48.07 2.53 29.07
C SER A 41 -48.37 3.54 30.17
N PHE A 42 -48.70 3.09 31.38
CA PHE A 42 -48.82 3.99 32.53
C PHE A 42 -47.44 4.50 32.98
N GLU A 43 -46.45 3.62 32.90
CA GLU A 43 -45.10 3.82 33.40
C GLU A 43 -44.08 3.63 32.25
N PHE A 44 -43.07 4.48 32.22
CA PHE A 44 -41.95 4.45 31.28
C PHE A 44 -40.66 4.26 32.07
N VAL A 45 -39.86 3.28 31.68
CA VAL A 45 -38.58 2.99 32.32
C VAL A 45 -37.48 3.58 31.45
N CYS A 46 -36.61 4.41 32.04
CA CYS A 46 -35.45 4.94 31.35
C CYS A 46 -34.61 3.80 30.75
N PHE A 47 -33.96 3.99 29.60
CA PHE A 47 -33.28 2.88 28.92
C PHE A 47 -32.05 2.36 29.65
N ASP A 48 -31.45 3.19 30.50
CA ASP A 48 -30.40 2.80 31.45
C ASP A 48 -30.93 2.04 32.69
N GLY A 49 -32.25 1.95 32.86
CA GLY A 49 -32.90 1.32 34.01
C GLY A 49 -32.78 2.10 35.31
N SER A 50 -32.33 3.35 35.27
CA SER A 50 -32.05 4.17 36.47
C SER A 50 -33.31 4.58 37.23
N LYS A 51 -34.37 4.93 36.50
CA LYS A 51 -35.62 5.48 37.04
C LYS A 51 -36.80 5.00 36.22
N SER A 52 -37.94 4.99 36.89
CA SER A 52 -39.24 4.74 36.29
C SER A 52 -40.13 5.95 36.50
N ILE A 53 -40.70 6.47 35.42
CA ILE A 53 -41.47 7.71 35.36
C ILE A 53 -42.85 7.45 34.77
N MET A 54 -43.76 8.41 34.85
CA MET A 54 -45.04 8.27 34.16
C MET A 54 -44.85 8.47 32.66
N TYR A 55 -45.55 7.73 31.81
CA TYR A 55 -45.43 7.92 30.35
C TYR A 55 -45.84 9.33 29.90
N SER A 56 -46.67 10.02 30.69
CA SER A 56 -47.01 11.43 30.45
C SER A 56 -45.83 12.39 30.56
N GLN A 57 -44.72 11.95 31.15
CA GLN A 57 -43.47 12.71 31.25
C GLN A 57 -42.53 12.48 30.06
N VAL A 58 -42.94 11.66 29.08
CA VAL A 58 -42.18 11.51 27.83
C VAL A 58 -42.51 12.67 26.91
N ASN A 59 -41.48 13.43 26.50
CA ASN A 59 -41.57 14.67 25.74
C ASN A 59 -42.38 15.76 26.46
N ASP A 60 -42.16 15.91 27.77
CA ASP A 60 -42.81 16.95 28.58
C ASP A 60 -41.96 18.23 28.75
N ASP A 61 -40.83 18.30 28.04
CA ASP A 61 -39.86 19.40 28.07
C ASP A 61 -39.10 19.50 29.41
N TYR A 62 -39.03 18.39 30.15
CA TYR A 62 -38.23 18.24 31.36
C TYR A 62 -37.36 16.97 31.31
N CYS A 63 -36.09 17.09 31.69
CA CYS A 63 -35.18 15.95 31.67
C CYS A 63 -35.24 15.16 32.98
N ASP A 64 -36.05 14.11 33.00
CA ASP A 64 -36.24 13.16 34.10
C ASP A 64 -35.26 11.98 34.06
N CYS A 65 -34.90 11.48 32.88
CA CYS A 65 -33.98 10.36 32.73
C CYS A 65 -32.52 10.85 32.54
N PRO A 66 -31.54 10.29 33.30
CA PRO A 66 -30.12 10.63 33.14
C PRO A 66 -29.55 10.34 31.74
N ASP A 67 -30.12 9.36 31.04
CA ASP A 67 -29.76 8.97 29.68
C ASP A 67 -30.49 9.79 28.59
N GLY A 68 -31.47 10.60 28.98
CA GLY A 68 -32.32 11.41 28.10
C GLY A 68 -33.29 10.60 27.23
N SER A 69 -33.63 9.37 27.63
CA SER A 69 -34.56 8.51 26.90
C SER A 69 -36.01 8.98 26.94
N ASP A 70 -36.38 9.78 27.91
CA ASP A 70 -37.68 10.42 28.10
C ASP A 70 -37.95 11.58 27.14
N GLU A 71 -36.92 12.28 26.67
CA GLU A 71 -37.03 13.48 25.83
C GLU A 71 -36.48 13.29 24.39
N PRO A 72 -36.96 12.31 23.60
CA PRO A 72 -36.50 12.12 22.22
C PRO A 72 -36.97 13.24 21.26
N GLY A 73 -38.01 13.97 21.63
CA GLY A 73 -38.74 14.93 20.80
C GLY A 73 -38.57 16.38 21.21
N THR A 74 -37.80 16.68 22.25
CA THR A 74 -37.59 18.03 22.81
C THR A 74 -36.09 18.32 22.98
N SER A 75 -35.76 19.53 23.46
CA SER A 75 -34.39 19.96 23.75
C SER A 75 -34.01 19.89 25.24
N ALA A 76 -34.86 19.31 26.08
CA ALA A 76 -34.70 19.35 27.53
C ALA A 76 -33.48 18.57 28.07
N CYS A 77 -33.11 17.46 27.42
CA CYS A 77 -31.97 16.65 27.84
C CYS A 77 -30.66 16.98 27.08
N PRO A 78 -29.54 17.24 27.78
CA PRO A 78 -28.27 17.65 27.14
C PRO A 78 -27.63 16.53 26.31
N ASN A 79 -27.89 15.27 26.66
CA ASN A 79 -27.35 14.09 25.98
C ASN A 79 -28.34 13.49 24.98
N GLY A 80 -29.50 14.14 24.81
CA GLY A 80 -30.59 13.65 23.97
C GLY A 80 -30.26 13.72 22.48
N LYS A 81 -31.01 12.93 21.71
CA LYS A 81 -30.94 12.91 20.25
C LYS A 81 -32.35 12.93 19.69
N PHE A 82 -32.56 13.77 18.68
CA PHE A 82 -33.79 13.88 17.95
C PHE A 82 -33.66 13.21 16.59
N HIS A 83 -34.59 12.32 16.25
CA HIS A 83 -34.62 11.65 14.96
C HIS A 83 -35.51 12.38 13.94
N CYS A 84 -34.89 12.95 12.91
CA CYS A 84 -35.57 13.40 11.71
C CYS A 84 -35.92 12.17 10.84
N ALA A 85 -37.21 11.91 10.65
CA ALA A 85 -37.65 10.82 9.79
C ALA A 85 -37.30 11.08 8.32
N ASN A 86 -37.31 12.35 7.89
CA ASN A 86 -36.92 12.82 6.56
C ASN A 86 -37.55 11.96 5.44
N LYS A 87 -38.86 11.74 5.51
CA LYS A 87 -39.58 10.91 4.51
C LYS A 87 -39.28 11.42 3.10
N GLY A 88 -38.89 10.50 2.21
CA GLY A 88 -38.47 10.84 0.85
C GLY A 88 -36.96 11.03 0.70
N HIS A 89 -36.23 11.23 1.79
CA HIS A 89 -34.76 11.33 1.86
C HIS A 89 -34.17 10.36 2.92
N THR A 90 -32.92 10.58 3.31
CA THR A 90 -32.22 9.82 4.35
C THR A 90 -32.56 10.39 5.72
N SER A 91 -32.94 9.52 6.66
CA SER A 91 -33.15 9.90 8.07
C SER A 91 -31.87 10.46 8.70
N LEU A 92 -32.01 11.40 9.62
CA LEU A 92 -30.89 12.07 10.28
C LEU A 92 -31.15 12.15 11.78
N ASP A 93 -30.14 11.86 12.60
CA ASP A 93 -30.20 12.12 14.04
C ASP A 93 -29.46 13.43 14.31
N ILE A 94 -30.13 14.37 14.98
CA ILE A 94 -29.56 15.64 15.42
C ILE A 94 -29.46 15.69 16.96
N PRO A 95 -28.56 16.50 17.53
CA PRO A 95 -28.54 16.72 18.97
C PRO A 95 -29.84 17.36 19.45
N SER A 96 -30.34 16.97 20.63
CA SER A 96 -31.55 17.58 21.21
C SER A 96 -31.44 19.09 21.36
N SER A 97 -30.23 19.64 21.53
CA SER A 97 -30.00 21.09 21.62
C SER A 97 -30.43 21.89 20.37
N ARG A 98 -30.67 21.22 19.24
CA ARG A 98 -31.11 21.84 17.98
C ARG A 98 -32.62 21.76 17.77
N VAL A 99 -33.36 21.20 18.72
CA VAL A 99 -34.81 21.15 18.65
C VAL A 99 -35.38 22.48 19.14
N ASN A 100 -36.15 23.16 18.29
CA ASN A 100 -36.69 24.50 18.53
C ASN A 100 -35.63 25.57 18.83
N ASP A 101 -34.46 25.49 18.19
CA ASP A 101 -33.39 26.50 18.28
C ASP A 101 -33.52 27.63 17.23
N LYS A 102 -34.57 27.55 16.39
CA LYS A 102 -34.92 28.46 15.29
C LYS A 102 -34.06 28.28 14.04
N ILE A 103 -33.40 27.14 13.90
CA ILE A 103 -32.63 26.74 12.72
C ILE A 103 -33.25 25.47 12.15
N CYS A 104 -33.50 25.45 10.84
CA CYS A 104 -34.01 24.25 10.17
C CYS A 104 -32.85 23.28 9.88
N ASP A 105 -32.62 22.30 10.75
CA ASP A 105 -31.64 21.22 10.57
C ASP A 105 -32.23 20.01 9.83
N CYS A 106 -33.48 19.62 10.14
CA CYS A 106 -34.13 18.51 9.43
C CYS A 106 -34.67 18.97 8.07
N CYS A 107 -34.54 18.15 7.02
CA CYS A 107 -35.12 18.52 5.71
C CYS A 107 -36.64 18.52 5.71
N ASP A 108 -37.26 17.81 6.67
CA ASP A 108 -38.72 17.77 6.83
C ASP A 108 -39.24 18.87 7.78
N GLY A 109 -38.34 19.65 8.37
CA GLY A 109 -38.64 20.71 9.34
C GLY A 109 -39.23 20.20 10.66
N SER A 110 -39.09 18.91 10.97
CA SER A 110 -39.72 18.31 12.15
C SER A 110 -39.11 18.72 13.50
N ASP A 111 -37.90 19.28 13.46
CA ASP A 111 -37.14 19.87 14.56
C ASP A 111 -37.73 21.19 15.07
N GLU A 112 -38.29 22.01 14.18
CA GLU A 112 -38.87 23.33 14.50
C GLU A 112 -40.40 23.28 14.53
N TYR A 113 -40.96 22.53 15.50
CA TYR A 113 -42.40 22.31 15.60
C TYR A 113 -43.14 23.33 16.46
N SER A 114 -42.44 24.20 17.19
CA SER A 114 -43.03 25.23 18.07
C SER A 114 -43.84 26.29 17.33
N GLY A 115 -43.68 26.43 16.01
CA GLY A 115 -44.36 27.42 15.19
C GLY A 115 -43.74 28.83 15.26
N VAL A 116 -42.59 28.99 15.91
CA VAL A 116 -41.85 30.25 15.95
C VAL A 116 -41.20 30.57 14.60
N ILE A 117 -40.78 29.54 13.88
CA ILE A 117 -40.29 29.57 12.50
C ILE A 117 -41.01 28.51 11.69
N GLU A 118 -41.21 28.76 10.39
CA GLU A 118 -41.79 27.79 9.45
C GLU A 118 -40.67 27.18 8.60
N CYS A 119 -40.37 25.91 8.82
CA CYS A 119 -39.39 25.16 8.04
C CYS A 119 -40.09 24.38 6.91
N PRO A 120 -39.85 24.72 5.62
CA PRO A 120 -40.47 24.01 4.51
C PRO A 120 -39.85 22.62 4.36
N ASN A 121 -40.70 21.63 4.03
CA ASN A 121 -40.22 20.28 3.73
C ASN A 121 -39.59 20.22 2.33
N ILE A 122 -38.28 20.02 2.28
CA ILE A 122 -37.48 19.89 1.04
C ILE A 122 -36.92 18.48 0.83
N CYS A 123 -37.36 17.50 1.63
CA CYS A 123 -36.81 16.14 1.59
C CYS A 123 -37.02 15.45 0.24
N ASP A 124 -38.14 15.68 -0.44
CA ASP A 124 -38.41 15.01 -1.72
C ASP A 124 -37.44 15.44 -2.83
N GLU A 125 -37.10 16.74 -2.86
CA GLU A 125 -36.14 17.30 -3.82
C GLU A 125 -34.71 16.80 -3.54
N LEU A 126 -34.28 16.85 -2.28
CA LEU A 126 -32.99 16.31 -1.83
C LEU A 126 -32.90 14.80 -2.03
N GLY A 127 -33.99 14.10 -1.78
CA GLY A 127 -34.14 12.67 -2.03
C GLY A 127 -34.00 12.32 -3.50
N LYS A 128 -34.61 13.10 -4.38
CA LYS A 128 -34.53 12.90 -5.84
C LYS A 128 -33.09 13.08 -6.32
N SER A 129 -32.45 14.19 -5.98
CA SER A 129 -31.06 14.47 -6.39
C SER A 129 -30.08 13.42 -5.85
N ALA A 130 -30.24 12.99 -4.59
CA ALA A 130 -29.43 11.93 -4.01
C ALA A 130 -29.62 10.57 -4.71
N ARG A 131 -30.85 10.22 -5.11
CA ARG A 131 -31.13 8.99 -5.87
C ARG A 131 -30.48 9.03 -7.25
N GLU A 132 -30.58 10.14 -7.97
CA GLU A 132 -29.95 10.33 -9.28
C GLU A 132 -28.42 10.21 -9.21
N GLU A 133 -27.79 10.86 -8.23
CA GLU A 133 -26.34 10.76 -8.03
C GLU A 133 -25.93 9.33 -7.64
N LYS A 134 -26.68 8.67 -6.76
CA LYS A 134 -26.41 7.27 -6.39
C LYS A 134 -26.51 6.32 -7.59
N GLN A 135 -27.48 6.54 -8.49
CA GLN A 135 -27.61 5.76 -9.73
C GLN A 135 -26.41 5.98 -10.66
N ARG A 136 -25.98 7.24 -10.83
CA ARG A 136 -24.79 7.57 -11.61
C ARG A 136 -23.53 6.88 -11.08
N GLN A 137 -23.31 6.95 -9.77
CA GLN A 137 -22.17 6.29 -9.13
C GLN A 137 -22.25 4.77 -9.25
N ALA A 138 -23.45 4.18 -9.13
CA ALA A 138 -23.66 2.74 -9.31
C ALA A 138 -23.35 2.30 -10.75
N GLU A 139 -23.68 3.10 -11.76
CA GLU A 139 -23.35 2.81 -13.16
C GLU A 139 -21.83 2.84 -13.40
N ILE A 140 -21.15 3.87 -12.88
CA ILE A 140 -19.69 3.98 -12.95
C ILE A 140 -19.03 2.77 -12.28
N ALA A 141 -19.48 2.42 -11.07
CA ALA A 141 -18.99 1.26 -10.34
C ALA A 141 -19.25 -0.05 -11.09
N ARG A 142 -20.43 -0.21 -11.72
CA ARG A 142 -20.76 -1.38 -12.53
C ARG A 142 -19.85 -1.53 -13.74
N LYS A 143 -19.62 -0.44 -14.48
CA LYS A 143 -18.68 -0.41 -15.62
C LYS A 143 -17.25 -0.71 -15.17
N GLY A 144 -16.80 -0.08 -14.08
CA GLY A 144 -15.49 -0.33 -13.48
C GLY A 144 -15.31 -1.78 -13.04
N PHE A 145 -16.33 -2.38 -12.42
CA PHE A 145 -16.31 -3.78 -12.01
C PHE A 145 -16.27 -4.75 -13.19
N ALA A 146 -17.02 -4.47 -14.27
CA ALA A 146 -16.98 -5.28 -15.49
C ALA A 146 -15.57 -5.29 -16.10
N ASN A 147 -14.95 -4.12 -16.24
CA ASN A 147 -13.58 -4.00 -16.75
C ASN A 147 -12.56 -4.70 -15.83
N ARG A 148 -12.68 -4.52 -14.51
CA ARG A 148 -11.84 -5.23 -13.53
C ARG A 148 -11.93 -6.75 -13.71
N LYS A 149 -13.11 -7.29 -13.94
CA LYS A 149 -13.31 -8.74 -14.13
C LYS A 149 -12.59 -9.25 -15.37
N VAL A 150 -12.65 -8.51 -16.48
CA VAL A 150 -11.94 -8.87 -17.72
C VAL A 150 -10.43 -8.83 -17.51
N LEU A 151 -9.90 -7.72 -16.97
CA LEU A 151 -8.47 -7.56 -16.70
C LEU A 151 -7.93 -8.57 -15.70
N ALA A 152 -8.72 -8.92 -14.67
CA ALA A 152 -8.34 -9.95 -13.71
C ALA A 152 -8.23 -11.33 -14.37
N ALA A 153 -9.17 -11.68 -15.25
CA ALA A 153 -9.12 -12.94 -15.99
C ALA A 153 -7.94 -12.99 -16.98
N GLU A 154 -7.68 -11.89 -17.69
CA GLU A 154 -6.52 -11.78 -18.59
C GLU A 154 -5.20 -11.86 -17.82
N GLY A 155 -5.09 -11.13 -16.70
CA GLY A 155 -3.92 -11.18 -15.82
C GLY A 155 -3.68 -12.57 -15.23
N GLN A 156 -4.74 -13.31 -14.90
CA GLN A 156 -4.62 -14.69 -14.44
C GLN A 156 -4.06 -15.60 -15.54
N LYS A 157 -4.59 -15.53 -16.77
CA LYS A 157 -4.07 -16.30 -17.91
C LYS A 157 -2.60 -15.99 -18.19
N LEU A 158 -2.24 -14.71 -18.26
CA LEU A 158 -0.86 -14.29 -18.48
C LEU A 158 0.07 -14.80 -17.38
N ARG A 159 -0.39 -14.77 -16.12
CA ARG A 159 0.38 -15.31 -15.00
C ARG A 159 0.61 -16.80 -15.14
N GLU A 160 -0.42 -17.56 -15.50
CA GLU A 160 -0.31 -19.01 -15.74
C GLU A 160 0.67 -19.31 -16.89
N GLU A 161 0.58 -18.60 -18.01
CA GLU A 161 1.53 -18.72 -19.13
C GLU A 161 2.97 -18.42 -18.73
N LYS A 162 3.20 -17.34 -17.97
CA LYS A 162 4.56 -16.97 -17.50
C LYS A 162 5.09 -17.98 -16.49
N ILE A 163 4.25 -18.48 -15.58
CA ILE A 163 4.65 -19.54 -14.65
C ILE A 163 5.02 -20.81 -15.41
N ALA A 164 4.21 -21.21 -16.38
CA ALA A 164 4.47 -22.38 -17.22
C ALA A 164 5.77 -22.23 -18.03
N GLY A 165 6.07 -21.03 -18.55
CA GLY A 165 7.32 -20.78 -19.27
C GLY A 165 8.57 -20.71 -18.37
N VAL A 166 8.43 -20.23 -17.14
CA VAL A 166 9.55 -20.11 -16.18
C VAL A 166 9.87 -21.46 -15.52
N ALA A 167 8.90 -22.36 -15.35
CA ALA A 167 9.10 -23.67 -14.75
C ALA A 167 10.23 -24.50 -15.41
N PRO A 168 10.22 -24.76 -16.73
CA PRO A 168 11.28 -25.57 -17.36
C PRO A 168 12.64 -24.88 -17.33
N LEU A 169 12.68 -23.54 -17.43
CA LEU A 169 13.94 -22.78 -17.35
C LEU A 169 14.55 -22.85 -15.95
N LYS A 170 13.71 -22.84 -14.90
CA LYS A 170 14.18 -23.04 -13.53
C LYS A 170 14.75 -24.44 -13.34
N ASP A 171 14.06 -25.47 -13.84
CA ASP A 171 14.53 -26.85 -13.77
C ASP A 171 15.83 -27.06 -14.56
N GLU A 172 15.94 -26.49 -15.76
CA GLU A 172 17.15 -26.54 -16.57
C GLU A 172 18.31 -25.82 -15.88
N ARG A 173 18.07 -24.63 -15.32
CA ARG A 173 19.06 -23.90 -14.53
C ARG A 173 19.54 -24.73 -13.35
N GLU A 174 18.65 -25.38 -12.62
CA GLU A 174 19.03 -26.24 -11.49
C GLU A 174 19.88 -27.44 -11.90
N LYS A 175 19.62 -28.04 -13.07
CA LYS A 175 20.48 -29.10 -13.62
C LYS A 175 21.84 -28.58 -14.09
N LEU A 176 21.90 -27.37 -14.64
CA LEU A 176 23.14 -26.79 -15.16
C LEU A 176 24.04 -26.19 -14.09
N LEU A 177 23.49 -25.73 -12.96
CA LEU A 177 24.25 -25.16 -11.84
C LEU A 177 25.38 -26.06 -11.31
N PRO A 178 25.16 -27.34 -10.95
CA PRO A 178 26.24 -28.20 -10.46
C PRO A 178 27.28 -28.48 -11.55
N LYS A 179 26.85 -28.65 -12.80
CA LYS A 179 27.76 -28.87 -13.94
C LYS A 179 28.65 -27.65 -14.18
N LYS A 180 28.10 -26.45 -14.06
CA LYS A 180 28.87 -25.20 -14.15
C LYS A 180 29.91 -25.13 -13.02
N GLU A 181 29.52 -25.46 -11.80
CA GLU A 181 30.42 -25.44 -10.64
C GLU A 181 31.55 -26.46 -10.79
N GLU A 182 31.23 -27.68 -11.22
CA GLU A 182 32.22 -28.73 -11.51
C GLU A 182 33.21 -28.28 -12.60
N LEU A 183 32.72 -27.70 -13.70
CA LEU A 183 33.56 -27.20 -14.78
C LEU A 183 34.43 -26.01 -14.34
N LEU A 184 33.91 -25.14 -13.47
CA LEU A 184 34.68 -24.02 -12.91
C LEU A 184 35.82 -24.53 -12.03
N GLN A 185 35.57 -25.52 -11.16
CA GLN A 185 36.61 -26.13 -10.35
C GLN A 185 37.69 -26.81 -11.21
N LYS A 186 37.28 -27.56 -12.25
CA LYS A 186 38.22 -28.15 -13.21
C LYS A 186 39.04 -27.10 -13.95
N LYS A 187 38.41 -25.99 -14.38
CA LYS A 187 39.12 -24.87 -15.03
C LYS A 187 40.13 -24.26 -14.08
N ASN A 188 39.73 -23.94 -12.85
CA ASN A 188 40.61 -23.29 -11.87
C ASN A 188 41.80 -24.18 -11.51
N THR A 189 41.59 -25.47 -11.28
CA THR A 189 42.68 -26.42 -11.02
C THR A 189 43.61 -26.61 -12.23
N ALA A 190 43.09 -26.61 -13.45
CA ALA A 190 43.91 -26.65 -14.66
C ALA A 190 44.74 -25.38 -14.83
N VAL A 191 44.14 -24.20 -14.61
CA VAL A 191 44.84 -22.90 -14.65
C VAL A 191 45.93 -22.84 -13.60
N GLU A 192 45.65 -23.27 -12.35
CA GLU A 192 46.64 -23.29 -11.27
C GLU A 192 47.81 -24.25 -11.57
N ARG A 193 47.54 -25.40 -12.18
CA ARG A 193 48.59 -26.31 -12.67
C ARG A 193 49.41 -25.67 -13.78
N GLU A 194 48.77 -24.99 -14.72
CA GLU A 194 49.48 -24.30 -15.81
C GLU A 194 50.37 -23.17 -15.28
N THR A 195 49.85 -22.33 -14.38
CA THR A 195 50.61 -21.21 -13.79
C THR A 195 51.79 -21.73 -12.98
N THR A 196 51.58 -22.74 -12.12
CA THR A 196 52.67 -23.31 -11.33
C THR A 196 53.75 -23.96 -12.20
N LEU A 197 53.39 -24.60 -13.32
CA LEU A 197 54.37 -25.13 -14.26
C LEU A 197 55.12 -24.02 -15.00
N LYS A 198 54.42 -22.95 -15.41
CA LYS A 198 55.04 -21.76 -16.03
C LYS A 198 56.01 -21.07 -15.08
N ASP A 199 55.63 -20.92 -13.82
CA ASP A 199 56.47 -20.30 -12.79
C ASP A 199 57.71 -21.15 -12.52
N LYS A 200 57.56 -22.47 -12.32
CA LYS A 200 58.70 -23.40 -12.18
C LYS A 200 59.63 -23.36 -13.40
N HIS A 201 59.07 -23.36 -14.61
CA HIS A 201 59.87 -23.27 -15.84
C HIS A 201 60.60 -21.93 -15.92
N ARG A 202 59.95 -20.83 -15.58
CA ARG A 202 60.53 -19.49 -15.56
C ARG A 202 61.65 -19.40 -14.52
N GLU A 203 61.43 -19.90 -13.31
CA GLU A 203 62.43 -19.96 -12.25
C GLU A 203 63.64 -20.82 -12.65
N ALA A 204 63.41 -22.02 -13.19
CA ALA A 204 64.48 -22.88 -13.70
C ALA A 204 65.26 -22.21 -14.83
N TRP A 205 64.57 -21.55 -15.76
CA TRP A 205 65.22 -20.81 -16.84
C TRP A 205 66.02 -19.62 -16.32
N MET A 206 65.49 -18.86 -15.35
CA MET A 206 66.21 -17.75 -14.70
C MET A 206 67.46 -18.25 -13.97
N ALA A 207 67.38 -19.37 -13.26
CA ALA A 207 68.52 -19.98 -12.58
C ALA A 207 69.60 -20.44 -13.58
N VAL A 208 69.22 -21.17 -14.64
CA VAL A 208 70.16 -21.57 -15.70
C VAL A 208 70.77 -20.35 -16.40
N SER A 209 69.98 -19.32 -16.66
CA SER A 209 70.48 -18.09 -17.27
C SER A 209 71.43 -17.34 -16.33
N ALA A 210 71.19 -17.34 -15.02
CA ALA A 210 72.06 -16.71 -14.03
C ALA A 210 73.39 -17.47 -13.92
N GLU A 211 73.38 -18.80 -13.87
CA GLU A 211 74.59 -19.62 -13.88
C GLU A 211 75.39 -19.41 -15.17
N LYS A 212 74.74 -19.44 -16.35
CA LYS A 212 75.43 -19.14 -17.61
C LYS A 212 76.01 -17.72 -17.65
N LYS A 213 75.31 -16.73 -17.08
CA LYS A 213 75.83 -15.36 -16.95
C LYS A 213 77.04 -15.33 -16.02
N LYS A 214 77.01 -16.05 -14.90
CA LYS A 214 78.13 -16.17 -13.96
C LYS A 214 79.32 -16.91 -14.57
N GLU A 215 79.10 -18.00 -15.31
CA GLU A 215 80.15 -18.71 -16.05
C GLU A 215 80.77 -17.82 -17.12
N LYS A 216 79.95 -17.10 -17.91
CA LYS A 216 80.46 -16.14 -18.89
C LYS A 216 81.22 -15.00 -18.23
N ALA A 217 80.70 -14.43 -17.14
CA ALA A 217 81.37 -13.39 -16.38
C ALA A 217 82.69 -13.90 -15.80
N ASN A 218 82.73 -15.12 -15.24
CA ASN A 218 83.96 -15.74 -14.74
C ASN A 218 84.97 -16.04 -15.85
N LYS A 219 84.50 -16.48 -17.04
CA LYS A 219 85.37 -16.70 -18.19
C LYS A 219 85.95 -15.39 -18.70
N MET A 220 85.12 -14.38 -18.86
CA MET A 220 85.51 -13.03 -19.26
C MET A 220 86.46 -12.40 -18.22
N PHE A 221 86.17 -12.58 -16.93
CA PHE A 221 87.05 -12.16 -15.85
C PHE A 221 88.43 -12.81 -15.95
N LYS A 222 88.52 -14.12 -16.22
CA LYS A 222 89.81 -14.81 -16.43
C LYS A 222 90.55 -14.40 -17.70
N GLU A 223 89.83 -13.98 -18.74
CA GLU A 223 90.45 -13.45 -19.97
C GLU A 223 91.05 -12.05 -19.74
N ILE A 224 90.47 -11.28 -18.79
CA ILE A 224 90.90 -9.92 -18.45
C ILE A 224 91.96 -9.90 -17.33
N ASP A 225 91.82 -10.75 -16.31
CA ASP A 225 92.75 -10.92 -15.20
C ASP A 225 93.96 -11.75 -15.64
N ILE A 226 94.88 -11.09 -16.36
CA ILE A 226 96.08 -11.70 -16.96
C ILE A 226 97.09 -12.08 -15.88
N ASN A 227 97.12 -11.34 -14.75
CA ASN A 227 98.09 -11.55 -13.68
C ASN A 227 97.60 -12.57 -12.61
N GLY A 228 96.31 -12.92 -12.61
CA GLY A 228 95.71 -13.94 -11.76
C GLY A 228 95.52 -13.52 -10.30
N ASP A 229 95.52 -12.23 -9.98
CA ASP A 229 95.43 -11.71 -8.61
C ASP A 229 93.99 -11.63 -8.08
N GLY A 230 92.99 -11.95 -8.92
CA GLY A 230 91.58 -11.96 -8.55
C GLY A 230 90.94 -10.57 -8.49
N LYS A 231 91.59 -9.53 -9.02
CA LYS A 231 91.05 -8.18 -9.21
C LYS A 231 91.34 -7.72 -10.64
N ILE A 232 90.43 -6.94 -11.21
CA ILE A 232 90.68 -6.30 -12.50
C ILE A 232 91.28 -4.91 -12.24
N THR A 233 92.52 -4.70 -12.67
CA THR A 233 93.23 -3.43 -12.51
C THR A 233 93.17 -2.56 -13.78
N LEU A 234 93.33 -1.24 -13.64
CA LEU A 234 93.30 -0.30 -14.79
C LEU A 234 94.32 -0.66 -15.88
N ASP A 235 95.47 -1.21 -15.48
CA ASP A 235 96.54 -1.62 -16.40
C ASP A 235 96.20 -2.88 -17.22
N GLU A 236 95.24 -3.68 -16.75
CA GLU A 236 94.74 -4.87 -17.45
C GLU A 236 93.58 -4.52 -18.39
N LEU A 237 92.71 -3.58 -18.00
CA LEU A 237 91.66 -3.06 -18.88
C LEU A 237 92.22 -2.38 -20.13
N LYS A 238 93.35 -1.68 -20.00
CA LYS A 238 94.01 -0.99 -21.13
C LYS A 238 94.51 -1.94 -22.23
N LYS A 239 94.59 -3.25 -21.95
CA LYS A 239 95.06 -4.26 -22.91
C LYS A 239 93.91 -4.92 -23.69
N ILE A 240 92.67 -4.53 -23.40
CA ILE A 240 91.48 -5.10 -24.01
C ILE A 240 91.08 -4.24 -25.22
N GLU A 241 91.32 -4.77 -26.42
CA GLU A 241 91.14 -4.04 -27.69
C GLU A 241 89.69 -3.59 -27.99
N TYR A 242 88.66 -4.20 -27.38
CA TYR A 242 87.26 -3.79 -27.62
C TYR A 242 86.81 -2.57 -26.81
N LEU A 243 87.63 -2.08 -25.87
CA LEU A 243 87.35 -0.86 -25.08
C LEU A 243 87.93 0.41 -25.74
N ASP A 244 88.67 0.26 -26.84
CA ASP A 244 89.15 1.32 -27.71
C ASP A 244 87.98 1.82 -28.57
N SER A 245 87.34 2.89 -28.11
CA SER A 245 86.06 3.34 -28.67
C SER A 245 86.29 4.24 -29.90
N ASP A 246 87.41 4.96 -29.92
CA ASP A 246 87.83 5.80 -31.04
C ASP A 246 88.67 5.05 -32.10
N HIS A 247 88.95 3.77 -31.86
CA HIS A 247 89.66 2.84 -32.74
C HIS A 247 91.07 3.33 -33.10
N ASP A 248 91.74 4.02 -32.16
CA ASP A 248 93.08 4.58 -32.36
C ASP A 248 94.22 3.56 -32.17
N GLY A 249 93.88 2.36 -31.71
CA GLY A 249 94.77 1.23 -31.47
C GLY A 249 95.30 1.14 -30.03
N SER A 250 94.88 2.02 -29.11
CA SER A 250 95.30 2.03 -27.70
C SER A 250 94.22 2.53 -26.73
N VAL A 251 93.92 1.76 -25.68
CA VAL A 251 92.89 2.17 -24.70
C VAL A 251 93.46 3.17 -23.68
N SER A 252 92.85 4.36 -23.59
CA SER A 252 93.23 5.43 -22.65
C SER A 252 92.64 5.24 -21.24
N ASP A 253 93.16 6.00 -20.25
CA ASP A 253 92.67 5.97 -18.84
C ASP A 253 91.22 6.41 -18.68
N ASP A 254 90.73 7.26 -19.60
CA ASP A 254 89.37 7.77 -19.58
C ASP A 254 88.40 6.76 -20.22
N GLU A 255 88.83 6.02 -21.24
CA GLU A 255 88.06 4.95 -21.89
C GLU A 255 87.92 3.69 -21.01
N ALA A 256 88.96 3.36 -20.25
CA ALA A 256 88.93 2.26 -19.28
C ALA A 256 87.94 2.49 -18.10
N LYS A 257 87.47 3.72 -17.87
CA LYS A 257 86.58 4.07 -16.74
C LYS A 257 85.09 4.13 -17.08
N VAL A 258 84.68 3.97 -18.34
CA VAL A 258 83.30 4.27 -18.81
C VAL A 258 82.27 3.16 -18.50
N GLY A 259 82.59 2.18 -17.65
CA GLY A 259 81.66 1.10 -17.27
C GLY A 259 80.83 1.38 -16.01
N GLU A 260 79.82 2.26 -16.09
CA GLU A 260 78.66 2.31 -15.17
C GLU A 260 77.36 1.85 -15.86
#